data_AF-A0A0C9YH42-F1
#
_entry.id   AF-A0A0C9YH42-F1
#
_cell.length_a   1.000
_cell.length_b   1.000
_cell.length_c   1.000
_cell.angle_alpha   90.00
_cell.angle_beta   90.00
_cell.angle_gamma   90.00
#
_symmetry.space_group_name_H-M   'P 1'
#
loop_
_entity.id
_entity.type
_entity.pdbx_description
1 polymer ?
#
loop_
_entity_poly.entity_id
_entity_poly.type
_entity_poly.pdbx_seq_one_letter_code
_entity_poly.pdbx_strand_id
1 'polypeptide(L)'
;MAAAINQACVWVELAYTKLQNTEALAAHIQGQLGLKSPWKVGCEEYNRYREEAMLGKYHKALGELEWLVVMRLFELSKLAMSGTGYKLRQQISKGLQQRSEAIRKAITQYNFQAGRLDPP
;
A
#
# COMPACT_ATOMS: atom_id res chain seq x y z
N MET A 1 -17.92 9.08 32.31
CA MET A 1 -17.52 10.30 31.57
C MET A 1 -16.04 10.64 31.79
N ALA A 2 -15.54 10.70 33.03
CA ALA A 2 -14.12 10.99 33.33
C ALA A 2 -13.11 9.99 32.72
N ALA A 3 -13.39 8.69 32.71
CA ALA A 3 -12.48 7.68 32.14
C ALA A 3 -12.25 7.85 30.62
N ALA A 4 -13.30 8.21 29.87
CA ALA A 4 -13.20 8.46 28.43
C ALA A 4 -12.38 9.73 28.13
N ILE A 5 -12.51 10.77 28.97
CA ILE A 5 -11.73 12.01 28.85
C ILE A 5 -10.25 11.74 29.12
N ASN A 6 -9.93 11.01 30.20
CA ASN A 6 -8.54 10.63 30.51
C ASN A 6 -7.91 9.81 29.38
N GLN A 7 -8.66 8.87 28.81
CA GLN A 7 -8.16 8.06 27.71
C GLN A 7 -7.90 8.92 26.47
N ALA A 8 -8.80 9.84 26.13
CA ALA A 8 -8.59 10.79 25.03
C ALA A 8 -7.34 11.68 25.24
N CYS A 9 -7.12 12.17 26.46
CA CYS A 9 -5.90 12.93 26.80
C CYS A 9 -4.63 12.11 26.55
N VAL A 10 -4.59 10.85 26.99
CA VAL A 10 -3.45 9.96 26.75
C VAL A 10 -3.20 9.74 25.26
N TRP A 11 -4.25 9.59 24.45
CA TRP A 11 -4.11 9.46 22.99
C TRP A 11 -3.53 10.72 22.35
N VAL A 12 -3.96 11.89 22.81
CA VAL A 12 -3.45 13.18 22.32
C VAL A 12 -1.98 13.35 22.70
N GLU A 13 -1.60 13.08 23.95
CA GLU A 13 -0.20 13.14 24.41
C GLU A 13 0.70 12.17 23.62
N LEU A 14 0.21 10.95 23.37
CA LEU A 14 0.93 9.97 22.57
C LEU A 14 1.10 10.44 21.13
N ALA A 15 0.05 11.01 20.52
CA ALA A 15 0.12 11.54 19.16
C ALA A 15 1.10 12.72 19.08
N TYR A 16 1.09 13.60 20.07
CA TYR A 16 2.00 14.75 20.15
C TYR A 16 3.46 14.31 20.32
N THR A 17 3.72 13.35 21.21
CA THR A 17 5.07 12.79 21.41
C THR A 17 5.58 12.14 20.11
N LYS A 18 4.72 11.42 19.39
CA LYS A 18 5.08 10.85 18.09
C LYS A 18 5.43 11.93 17.07
N LEU A 19 4.64 13.00 17.00
CA LEU A 19 4.92 14.13 16.11
C LEU A 19 6.29 14.73 16.41
N GLN A 20 6.57 15.05 17.67
CA GLN A 20 7.85 15.61 18.10
C GLN A 20 9.03 14.68 17.75
N ASN A 21 8.88 13.38 17.99
CA ASN A 21 9.92 12.40 17.63
C ASN A 21 10.17 12.35 16.12
N THR A 22 9.10 12.42 15.31
CA THR A 22 9.24 12.43 13.84
C THR A 22 9.86 13.73 13.33
N GLU A 23 9.52 14.87 13.92
CA GLU A 23 10.12 16.17 13.58
C GLU A 23 11.61 16.20 13.93
N ALA A 24 11.97 15.70 15.12
CA ALA A 24 13.37 15.60 15.54
C ALA A 24 14.18 14.68 14.62
N LEU A 25 13.63 13.53 14.22
CA LEU A 25 14.27 12.63 13.27
C LEU A 25 14.45 13.28 11.90
N ALA A 26 13.42 13.97 11.40
CA ALA A 26 13.48 14.67 10.12
C ALA A 26 14.57 15.77 10.13
N ALA A 27 14.64 16.57 11.20
CA ALA A 27 15.66 17.59 11.37
C ALA A 27 17.08 16.99 11.43
N HIS A 28 17.24 15.84 12.11
CA HIS A 28 18.51 15.13 12.16
C HIS A 28 18.98 14.68 10.77
N ILE A 29 18.10 14.03 10.00
CA ILE A 29 18.38 13.58 8.63
C ILE A 29 18.67 14.77 7.72
N GLN A 30 17.91 15.86 7.86
CA GLN A 30 18.13 17.08 7.10
C GLN A 30 19.54 17.65 7.33
N GLY A 31 19.99 17.65 8.60
CA GLY A 31 21.36 18.04 8.97
C GLY A 31 22.41 17.12 8.34
N GLN A 32 22.20 15.80 8.36
CA GLN A 32 23.10 14.82 7.73
C GLN A 32 23.21 15.01 6.21
N LEU A 33 22.11 15.40 5.56
CA LEU A 33 22.06 15.62 4.11
C LEU A 33 22.49 17.04 3.68
N GLY A 34 22.79 17.94 4.63
CA GLY A 34 23.21 19.31 4.34
C GLY A 34 22.14 20.17 3.65
N LEU A 35 20.86 19.82 3.82
CA LEU A 35 19.75 20.50 3.15
C LEU A 35 19.41 21.83 3.85
N LYS A 36 19.48 22.93 3.09
CA LYS A 36 19.25 24.29 3.60
C LYS A 36 17.79 24.59 3.95
N SER A 37 16.81 23.99 3.26
CA SER A 37 15.39 24.23 3.50
C SER A 37 14.54 23.00 3.15
N PRO A 38 13.55 22.62 3.99
CA PRO A 38 12.63 21.55 3.66
C PRO A 38 11.71 21.94 2.49
N TRP A 39 11.32 20.96 1.67
CA TRP A 39 10.34 21.18 0.61
C TRP A 39 8.99 21.56 1.23
N LYS A 40 8.47 22.72 0.83
CA LYS A 40 7.18 23.20 1.29
C LYS A 40 6.09 22.70 0.36
N VAL A 41 4.91 22.42 0.92
CA VAL A 41 3.72 22.08 0.12
C VAL A 41 3.48 23.19 -0.90
N GLY A 42 3.45 22.82 -2.18
CA GLY A 42 3.23 23.74 -3.30
C GLY A 42 4.48 24.23 -4.01
N CYS A 43 5.71 23.95 -3.53
CA CYS A 43 6.91 24.18 -4.34
C CYS A 43 7.02 23.14 -5.45
N GLU A 44 7.75 23.48 -6.52
CA GLU A 44 7.88 22.63 -7.71
C GLU A 44 8.45 21.24 -7.36
N GLU A 45 9.48 21.20 -6.51
CA GLU A 45 10.12 19.95 -6.08
C GLU A 45 9.16 19.07 -5.29
N TYR A 46 8.35 19.67 -4.42
CA TYR A 46 7.34 18.96 -3.65
C TYR A 46 6.27 18.37 -4.57
N ASN A 47 5.78 19.17 -5.53
CA ASN A 47 4.75 18.73 -6.47
C ASN A 47 5.26 17.62 -7.38
N ARG A 48 6.46 17.74 -7.93
CA ARG A 48 7.10 16.70 -8.74
C ARG A 48 7.24 15.40 -7.96
N TYR A 49 7.78 15.45 -6.75
CA TYR A 49 7.91 14.24 -5.92
C TYR A 49 6.54 13.66 -5.53
N ARG A 50 5.54 14.51 -5.27
CA ARG A 50 4.17 14.09 -4.99
C ARG A 50 3.58 13.33 -6.18
N GLU A 51 3.76 13.82 -7.39
CA GLU A 51 3.32 13.15 -8.63
C GLU A 51 4.04 11.82 -8.83
N GLU A 52 5.37 11.81 -8.72
CA GLU A 52 6.19 10.58 -8.79
C GLU A 52 5.75 9.55 -7.74
N ALA A 53 5.47 9.99 -6.51
CA ALA A 53 5.00 9.12 -5.44
C ALA A 53 3.58 8.58 -5.71
N MET A 54 2.72 9.35 -6.38
CA MET A 54 1.41 8.88 -6.84
C MET A 54 1.55 7.83 -7.93
N LEU A 55 2.40 8.08 -8.93
CA LEU A 55 2.73 7.11 -9.99
C LEU A 55 3.31 5.81 -9.41
N GLY A 56 4.23 5.92 -8.44
CA GLY A 56 4.81 4.75 -7.76
C GLY A 56 3.75 3.91 -7.04
N LYS A 57 2.77 4.55 -6.37
CA LYS A 57 1.65 3.84 -5.73
C LYS A 57 0.74 3.16 -6.75
N TYR A 58 0.47 3.81 -7.88
CA TYR A 58 -0.29 3.24 -8.98
C TYR A 58 0.42 2.02 -9.57
N HIS A 59 1.70 2.13 -9.92
CA HIS A 59 2.48 1.01 -10.45
C HIS A 59 2.56 -0.16 -9.47
N LYS A 60 2.70 0.12 -8.18
CA LYS A 60 2.64 -0.93 -7.15
C LYS A 60 1.29 -1.65 -7.15
N ALA A 61 0.19 -0.90 -7.18
CA ALA A 61 -1.15 -1.50 -7.21
C ALA A 61 -1.40 -2.29 -8.51
N LEU A 62 -0.90 -1.80 -9.64
CA LEU A 62 -0.94 -2.50 -10.93
C LEU A 62 -0.13 -3.80 -10.87
N GLY A 63 1.12 -3.76 -10.40
CA GLY A 63 1.97 -4.94 -10.31
C GLY A 63 1.41 -6.00 -9.35
N GLU A 64 0.80 -5.60 -8.23
CA GLU A 64 0.09 -6.52 -7.33
C GLU A 64 -1.09 -7.20 -8.04
N LEU A 65 -1.87 -6.44 -8.82
CA LEU A 65 -2.99 -6.98 -9.60
C LEU A 65 -2.50 -7.96 -10.67
N GLU A 66 -1.50 -7.59 -11.47
CA GLU A 66 -0.90 -8.42 -12.50
C GLU A 66 -0.37 -9.73 -11.92
N TRP A 67 0.40 -9.66 -10.85
CA TRP A 67 0.95 -10.83 -10.17
C TRP A 67 -0.15 -11.79 -9.71
N LEU A 68 -1.22 -11.28 -9.09
CA LEU A 68 -2.34 -12.11 -8.65
C LEU A 68 -3.08 -12.78 -9.81
N VAL A 69 -3.27 -12.07 -10.92
CA VAL A 69 -3.90 -12.62 -12.14
C VAL A 69 -3.03 -13.72 -12.73
N VAL A 70 -1.73 -13.49 -12.88
CA VAL A 70 -0.77 -14.47 -13.39
C VAL A 70 -0.74 -15.72 -12.51
N MET A 71 -0.67 -15.55 -11.18
CA MET A 71 -0.76 -16.69 -10.26
C MET A 71 -2.04 -17.49 -10.44
N ARG A 72 -3.19 -16.81 -10.59
CA ARG A 72 -4.47 -17.48 -10.81
C ARG A 72 -4.50 -18.28 -12.11
N LEU A 73 -3.90 -17.76 -13.19
CA LEU A 73 -3.76 -18.51 -14.44
C LEU A 73 -2.92 -19.78 -14.23
N PHE A 74 -1.79 -19.69 -13.52
CA PHE A 74 -0.97 -20.86 -13.21
C PHE A 74 -1.72 -21.91 -12.38
N GLU A 75 -2.52 -21.50 -11.40
CA GLU A 75 -3.37 -22.44 -10.65
C GLU A 75 -4.37 -23.17 -11.54
N LEU A 76 -5.07 -22.44 -12.41
CA LEU A 76 -6.06 -23.00 -13.33
C LEU A 76 -5.40 -24.00 -14.28
N SER A 77 -4.23 -23.66 -14.82
CA SER A 77 -3.43 -24.57 -15.64
C SER A 77 -3.03 -25.84 -14.87
N LYS A 78 -2.63 -25.72 -13.60
CA LYS A 78 -2.30 -26.87 -12.75
C LYS A 78 -3.53 -27.73 -12.43
N LEU A 79 -4.69 -27.12 -12.23
CA LEU A 79 -5.94 -27.85 -11.99
C LEU A 79 -6.36 -28.69 -13.20
N ALA A 80 -6.15 -28.16 -14.41
CA ALA A 80 -6.47 -28.83 -15.68
C ALA A 80 -5.49 -29.96 -16.06
N MET A 81 -4.34 -30.07 -15.38
CA MET A 81 -3.30 -31.04 -15.70
C MET A 81 -3.66 -32.46 -15.23
N SER A 82 -3.56 -33.44 -16.13
CA SER A 82 -3.69 -34.86 -15.80
C SER A 82 -2.61 -35.32 -14.82
N GLY A 83 -2.92 -36.28 -13.93
CA GLY A 83 -1.98 -36.76 -12.91
C GLY A 83 -1.96 -35.94 -11.62
N THR A 84 -2.74 -34.86 -11.52
CA THR A 84 -2.93 -34.11 -10.27
C THR A 84 -3.75 -34.93 -9.27
N GLY A 85 -3.17 -35.30 -8.13
CA GLY A 85 -3.88 -36.07 -7.09
C GLY A 85 -5.10 -35.32 -6.52
N TYR A 86 -6.10 -36.05 -6.04
CA TYR A 86 -7.35 -35.47 -5.51
C TYR A 86 -7.13 -34.44 -4.39
N LYS A 87 -6.25 -34.75 -3.43
CA LYS A 87 -5.90 -33.81 -2.34
C LYS A 87 -5.29 -32.51 -2.86
N LEU A 88 -4.41 -32.60 -3.87
CA LEU A 88 -3.79 -31.43 -4.49
C LEU A 88 -4.82 -30.58 -5.22
N ARG A 89 -5.76 -31.20 -5.96
CA ARG A 89 -6.88 -30.50 -6.59
C ARG A 89 -7.72 -29.71 -5.58
N GLN A 90 -8.05 -30.30 -4.43
CA GLN A 90 -8.78 -29.60 -3.37
C GLN A 90 -8.03 -28.37 -2.84
N GLN A 91 -6.71 -28.46 -2.66
CA GLN A 91 -5.90 -27.32 -2.22
C GLN A 91 -5.85 -26.22 -3.29
N ILE A 92 -5.71 -26.58 -4.57
CA ILE A 92 -5.77 -25.62 -5.68
C ILE A 92 -7.14 -24.94 -5.72
N SER A 93 -8.24 -25.67 -5.57
CA SER A 93 -9.60 -25.08 -5.53
C SER A 93 -9.77 -24.09 -4.38
N LYS A 94 -9.25 -24.39 -3.18
CA LYS A 94 -9.26 -23.44 -2.04
C LYS A 94 -8.39 -22.21 -2.34
N GLY A 95 -7.21 -22.42 -2.91
CA GLY A 95 -6.32 -21.35 -3.34
C GLY A 95 -6.96 -20.43 -4.36
N LEU A 96 -7.73 -20.98 -5.30
CA LEU A 96 -8.44 -20.21 -6.33
C LEU A 96 -9.51 -19.31 -5.72
N GLN A 97 -10.25 -19.80 -4.71
CA GLN A 97 -11.24 -18.99 -4.01
C GLN A 97 -10.58 -17.82 -3.28
N GLN A 98 -9.51 -18.07 -2.52
CA GLN A 98 -8.73 -17.05 -1.83
C GLN A 98 -8.14 -16.02 -2.80
N ARG A 99 -7.57 -16.49 -3.92
CA ARG A 99 -7.03 -15.60 -4.97
C ARG A 99 -8.10 -14.77 -5.65
N SER A 100 -9.30 -15.30 -5.86
CA SER A 100 -10.43 -14.51 -6.40
C SER A 100 -10.77 -13.31 -5.49
N GLU A 101 -10.79 -13.52 -4.17
CA GLU A 101 -10.98 -12.44 -3.20
C GLU A 101 -9.81 -11.44 -3.19
N ALA A 102 -8.57 -11.93 -3.26
CA ALA A 102 -7.38 -11.09 -3.33
C ALA A 102 -7.38 -10.22 -4.59
N ILE A 103 -7.71 -10.79 -5.76
CA ILE A 103 -7.83 -10.04 -7.03
C ILE A 103 -8.91 -8.96 -6.90
N ARG A 104 -10.07 -9.26 -6.30
CA ARG A 104 -11.12 -8.25 -6.09
C ARG A 104 -10.60 -7.07 -5.27
N LYS A 105 -9.86 -7.32 -4.19
CA LYS A 105 -9.23 -6.27 -3.37
C LYS A 105 -8.18 -5.49 -4.16
N ALA A 106 -7.34 -6.18 -4.94
CA ALA A 106 -6.33 -5.55 -5.77
C ALA A 106 -6.93 -4.66 -6.87
N ILE A 107 -8.05 -5.06 -7.48
CA ILE A 107 -8.80 -4.22 -8.44
C ILE A 107 -9.30 -2.95 -7.76
N THR A 108 -9.90 -3.06 -6.56
CA THR A 108 -10.34 -1.88 -5.81
C THR A 108 -9.18 -0.93 -5.52
N GLN A 109 -8.04 -1.47 -5.09
CA GLN A 109 -6.84 -0.68 -4.83
C GLN A 109 -6.29 -0.03 -6.10
N TYR A 110 -6.21 -0.78 -7.20
CA TYR A 110 -5.79 -0.28 -8.50
C TYR A 110 -6.69 0.88 -8.95
N ASN A 111 -8.01 0.68 -8.97
CA ASN A 111 -8.97 1.72 -9.36
C ASN A 111 -8.86 2.96 -8.46
N PHE A 112 -8.65 2.77 -7.16
CA PHE A 112 -8.45 3.87 -6.23
C PHE A 112 -7.17 4.67 -6.52
N GLN A 113 -6.06 4.03 -6.89
CA GLN A 113 -4.84 4.77 -7.28
C GLN A 113 -4.96 5.38 -8.68
N ALA A 114 -5.56 4.66 -9.63
CA ALA A 114 -5.75 5.11 -11.00
C ALA A 114 -6.59 6.40 -11.05
N GLY A 115 -7.66 6.48 -10.26
CA GLY A 115 -8.50 7.69 -10.19
C GLY A 115 -7.83 8.90 -9.52
N ARG A 116 -6.61 8.76 -8.98
CA ARG A 116 -5.83 9.86 -8.41
C ARG A 116 -4.78 10.41 -9.38
N LEU A 117 -4.56 9.71 -10.48
CA LEU A 117 -3.73 10.20 -11.58
C LEU A 117 -4.63 10.98 -12.53
N ASP A 118 -4.12 12.08 -13.06
CA ASP A 118 -4.75 12.70 -14.23
C ASP A 118 -4.45 11.81 -15.44
N PRO A 119 -5.50 11.25 -16.09
CA PRO A 119 -5.29 10.49 -17.31
C PRO A 119 -4.81 11.44 -18.43
N PRO A 120 -3.90 10.97 -19.30
CA PRO A 120 -3.45 11.74 -20.47
C PRO A 120 -4.58 12.01 -21.48
#